data_AF-A0A2E0FFU9-F1
#
_entry.id   AF-A0A2E0FFU9-F1
#
_cell.length_a   1.000
_cell.length_b   1.000
_cell.length_c   1.000
_cell.angle_alpha   90.00
_cell.angle_beta   90.00
_cell.angle_gamma   90.00
#
_symmetry.space_group_name_H-M   'P 1'
#
loop_
_entity.id
_entity.type
_entity.pdbx_description
1 polymer ?
#
loop_
_entity_poly.entity_id
_entity_poly.type
_entity_poly.pdbx_seq_one_letter_code
_entity_poly.pdbx_strand_id
1 'polypeptide(L)'
;MGLEQTLFKRIFRDVVRGHSINYYNNKKIYVKHLGVNEQVDLDDYRLEHLERAKQRGIPEEKEVLKFLKDSGDWTDKDEKDISDQHSFIQSLIDNKAGLYLQSQIDKQDELIHKAREELDEKLKIRRGLLGNTCEDYAEKRCIDLYIIKSFYYDIKFEDTVFTQQSFDELSNTELSIVNTIYNEIFGTYSDLNFQKMVLEDFYGPYMQCCDKPLDFFGKPTTLLTHYQLRLYSYTVMFKNIFNSGEEIPFKIRKDPQKLMDWARNPKGREKAREVMEKSGEGGAGLFGATKEDLESLGIETQGAGTVSLEEAAKKKGGTLNMEDLMKLSGMG
;
A
#
# COMPACT_ATOMS: atom_id res chain seq x y z
N MET A 1 -2.74 8.14 -24.37
CA MET A 1 -3.67 7.28 -23.61
C MET A 1 -2.86 6.08 -23.13
N GLY A 2 -2.34 6.19 -21.90
CA GLY A 2 -1.10 5.53 -21.47
C GLY A 2 -1.27 4.06 -21.07
N LEU A 3 -0.16 3.32 -21.12
CA LEU A 3 -0.07 1.89 -20.77
C LEU A 3 -0.69 1.57 -19.38
N GLU A 4 -0.68 2.51 -18.43
CA GLU A 4 -1.30 2.36 -17.11
C GLU A 4 -2.82 2.21 -17.15
N GLN A 5 -3.52 2.99 -17.98
CA GLN A 5 -4.98 2.86 -18.07
C GLN A 5 -5.39 1.50 -18.64
N THR A 6 -4.56 0.93 -19.51
CA THR A 6 -4.72 -0.43 -20.04
C THR A 6 -4.48 -1.48 -18.96
N LEU A 7 -3.50 -1.28 -18.07
CA LEU A 7 -3.25 -2.15 -16.91
C LEU A 7 -4.47 -2.17 -15.98
N PHE A 8 -5.01 -1.02 -15.59
CA PHE A 8 -6.14 -0.92 -14.67
C PHE A 8 -7.42 -1.56 -15.23
N LYS A 9 -7.71 -1.36 -16.51
CA LYS A 9 -8.83 -2.07 -17.18
C LYS A 9 -8.62 -3.59 -17.20
N ARG A 10 -7.37 -4.05 -17.37
CA ARG A 10 -7.02 -5.48 -17.31
C ARG A 10 -7.22 -6.06 -15.92
N ILE A 11 -6.74 -5.37 -14.89
CA ILE A 11 -6.94 -5.77 -13.49
C ILE A 11 -8.43 -5.90 -13.20
N PHE A 12 -9.22 -4.88 -13.55
CA PHE A 12 -10.67 -4.92 -13.35
C PHE A 12 -11.32 -6.14 -14.01
N ARG A 13 -11.03 -6.38 -15.29
CA ARG A 13 -11.54 -7.53 -16.04
C ARG A 13 -11.21 -8.85 -15.35
N ASP A 14 -9.95 -9.04 -14.96
CA ASP A 14 -9.45 -10.31 -14.41
C ASP A 14 -10.03 -10.58 -13.01
N VAL A 15 -10.15 -9.54 -12.19
CA VAL A 15 -10.77 -9.63 -10.86
C VAL A 15 -12.26 -9.98 -10.97
N VAL A 16 -13.00 -9.31 -11.85
CA VAL A 16 -14.42 -9.61 -12.09
C VAL A 16 -14.60 -11.06 -12.56
N ARG A 17 -13.72 -11.54 -13.44
CA ARG A 17 -13.73 -12.93 -13.94
C ARG A 17 -13.25 -13.98 -12.93
N GLY A 18 -12.59 -13.56 -11.86
CA GLY A 18 -12.01 -14.46 -10.86
C GLY A 18 -10.77 -15.22 -11.34
N HIS A 19 -10.13 -14.75 -12.42
CA HIS A 19 -8.86 -15.31 -12.90
C HIS A 19 -8.11 -14.30 -13.75
N SER A 20 -6.80 -14.50 -13.83
CA SER A 20 -5.91 -13.76 -14.72
C SER A 20 -5.40 -14.67 -15.85
N ILE A 21 -4.84 -14.05 -16.89
CA ILE A 21 -4.27 -14.77 -18.04
C ILE A 21 -2.77 -14.54 -18.07
N ASN A 22 -2.00 -15.61 -18.18
CA ASN A 22 -0.56 -15.57 -18.44
C ASN A 22 -0.18 -16.66 -19.47
N TYR A 23 1.11 -16.85 -19.70
CA TYR A 23 1.64 -17.86 -20.61
C TYR A 23 2.72 -18.68 -19.93
N TYR A 24 2.64 -19.99 -20.05
CA TYR A 24 3.66 -20.93 -19.61
C TYR A 24 4.07 -21.79 -20.81
N ASN A 25 5.36 -21.82 -21.14
CA ASN A 25 5.90 -22.52 -22.31
C ASN A 25 5.13 -22.20 -23.62
N ASN A 26 4.87 -20.91 -23.86
CA ASN A 26 4.08 -20.38 -24.99
C ASN A 26 2.63 -20.88 -25.08
N LYS A 27 2.13 -21.59 -24.07
CA LYS A 27 0.72 -21.95 -23.94
C LYS A 27 0.03 -20.96 -23.02
N LYS A 28 -1.15 -20.52 -23.42
CA LYS A 28 -2.00 -19.67 -22.58
C LYS A 28 -2.44 -20.45 -21.36
N ILE A 29 -2.33 -19.84 -20.20
CA ILE A 29 -2.82 -20.38 -18.93
C ILE A 29 -3.78 -19.38 -18.27
N TYR A 30 -4.65 -19.93 -17.45
CA TYR A 30 -5.62 -19.23 -16.62
C TYR A 30 -5.20 -19.42 -15.17
N VAL A 31 -4.89 -18.32 -14.49
CA VAL A 31 -4.51 -18.36 -13.08
C VAL A 31 -5.73 -17.97 -12.24
N LYS A 32 -6.35 -18.97 -11.63
CA LYS A 32 -7.52 -18.85 -10.77
C LYS A 32 -7.20 -18.00 -9.55
N HIS A 33 -8.03 -17.00 -9.28
CA HIS A 33 -7.94 -16.22 -8.05
C HIS A 33 -8.57 -17.03 -6.91
N LEU A 34 -7.80 -17.30 -5.86
CA LEU A 34 -8.25 -18.13 -4.74
C LEU A 34 -9.21 -17.37 -3.80
N GLY A 35 -10.17 -18.09 -3.23
CA GLY A 35 -11.08 -17.62 -2.19
C GLY A 35 -10.70 -18.12 -0.80
N VAL A 36 -11.62 -17.94 0.15
CA VAL A 36 -11.37 -18.32 1.55
C VAL A 36 -11.18 -19.82 1.73
N ASN A 37 -11.90 -20.65 0.98
CA ASN A 37 -11.81 -22.11 1.11
C ASN A 37 -10.40 -22.60 0.72
N GLU A 38 -9.89 -22.17 -0.43
CA GLU A 38 -8.53 -22.56 -0.83
C GLU A 38 -7.46 -21.94 0.06
N GLN A 39 -7.72 -20.78 0.67
CA GLN A 39 -6.80 -20.18 1.64
C GLN A 39 -6.67 -21.03 2.91
N VAL A 40 -7.79 -21.55 3.44
CA VAL A 40 -7.77 -22.46 4.60
C VAL A 40 -6.98 -23.73 4.26
N ASP A 41 -7.15 -24.29 3.06
CA ASP A 41 -6.35 -25.44 2.64
C ASP A 41 -4.84 -25.13 2.62
N LEU A 42 -4.44 -23.92 2.19
CA LEU A 42 -3.03 -23.49 2.20
C LEU A 42 -2.52 -23.34 3.64
N ASP A 43 -3.36 -22.84 4.55
CA ASP A 43 -3.01 -22.64 5.95
C ASP A 43 -2.84 -23.99 6.69
N ASP A 44 -3.74 -24.94 6.46
CA ASP A 44 -3.61 -26.32 6.98
C ASP A 44 -2.33 -26.99 6.44
N TYR A 45 -2.06 -26.83 5.14
CA TYR A 45 -0.86 -27.34 4.51
C TYR A 45 0.42 -26.71 5.09
N ARG A 46 0.39 -25.41 5.42
CA ARG A 46 1.50 -24.72 6.10
C ARG A 46 1.82 -25.37 7.43
N LEU A 47 0.80 -25.58 8.26
CA LEU A 47 0.96 -26.18 9.59
C LEU A 47 1.51 -27.60 9.50
N GLU A 48 0.98 -28.41 8.56
CA GLU A 48 1.49 -29.76 8.33
C GLU A 48 2.97 -29.76 7.92
N HIS A 49 3.36 -28.90 6.97
CA HIS A 49 4.74 -28.85 6.48
C HIS A 49 5.72 -28.25 7.49
N LEU A 50 5.25 -27.36 8.34
CA LEU A 50 6.02 -26.84 9.47
C LEU A 50 6.32 -27.95 10.48
N GLU A 51 5.34 -28.77 10.85
CA GLU A 51 5.57 -29.92 11.76
C GLU A 51 6.45 -31.00 11.12
N ARG A 52 6.29 -31.28 9.82
CA ARG A 52 7.18 -32.19 9.09
C ARG A 52 8.62 -31.69 9.06
N ALA A 53 8.83 -30.38 8.89
CA ALA A 53 10.17 -29.77 8.90
C ALA A 53 10.85 -29.95 10.26
N LYS A 54 10.10 -29.70 11.36
CA LYS A 54 10.57 -29.93 12.73
C LYS A 54 10.98 -31.39 12.96
N GLN A 55 10.13 -32.33 12.53
CA GLN A 55 10.42 -33.77 12.66
C GLN A 55 11.67 -34.20 11.88
N ARG A 56 12.03 -33.47 10.82
CA ARG A 56 13.26 -33.69 10.03
C ARG A 56 14.49 -32.99 10.61
N GLY A 57 14.35 -32.28 11.73
CA GLY A 57 15.43 -31.57 12.40
C GLY A 57 15.83 -30.26 11.72
N ILE A 58 14.97 -29.68 10.88
CA ILE A 58 15.14 -28.30 10.40
C ILE A 58 14.90 -27.39 11.61
N PRO A 59 15.76 -26.40 11.88
CA PRO A 59 15.59 -25.53 13.03
C PRO A 59 14.40 -24.57 12.86
N GLU A 60 13.75 -24.20 13.95
CA GLU A 60 12.78 -23.11 13.98
C GLU A 60 13.49 -21.74 13.93
N GLU A 61 12.81 -20.70 13.44
CA GLU A 61 13.36 -19.34 13.40
C GLU A 61 13.88 -18.89 14.77
N LYS A 62 13.13 -19.18 15.84
CA LYS A 62 13.51 -18.85 17.21
C LYS A 62 14.83 -19.51 17.64
N GLU A 63 15.12 -20.71 17.14
CA GLU A 63 16.32 -21.48 17.48
C GLU A 63 17.53 -20.93 16.72
N VAL A 64 17.35 -20.62 15.42
CA VAL A 64 18.38 -19.97 14.62
C VAL A 64 18.72 -18.60 15.19
N LEU A 65 17.72 -17.79 15.57
CA LEU A 65 17.95 -16.50 16.23
C LEU A 65 18.76 -16.64 17.51
N LYS A 66 18.46 -17.66 18.33
CA LYS A 66 19.23 -17.91 19.55
C LYS A 66 20.68 -18.24 19.23
N PHE A 67 20.92 -19.09 18.25
CA PHE A 67 22.28 -19.42 17.80
C PHE A 67 23.03 -18.19 17.25
N LEU A 68 22.37 -17.34 16.47
CA LEU A 68 22.95 -16.09 15.96
C LEU A 68 23.30 -15.11 17.08
N LYS A 69 22.50 -15.08 18.15
CA LYS A 69 22.79 -14.31 19.37
C LYS A 69 23.96 -14.86 20.16
N ASP A 70 24.02 -16.18 20.32
CA ASP A 70 25.10 -16.85 21.05
C ASP A 70 26.45 -16.73 20.31
N SER A 71 26.43 -16.71 18.98
CA SER A 71 27.61 -16.52 18.12
C SER A 71 28.03 -15.06 17.94
N GLY A 72 27.12 -14.11 18.19
CA GLY A 72 27.36 -12.68 18.03
C GLY A 72 27.14 -12.16 16.61
N ASP A 73 26.69 -13.00 15.67
CA ASP A 73 26.37 -12.62 14.28
C ASP A 73 25.08 -11.78 14.18
N TRP A 74 24.21 -11.86 15.19
CA TRP A 74 23.02 -11.03 15.32
C TRP A 74 22.69 -10.80 16.79
N THR A 75 22.46 -9.57 17.22
CA THR A 75 22.36 -9.24 18.66
C THR A 75 20.95 -8.82 19.09
N ASP A 76 20.71 -8.79 20.40
CA ASP A 76 19.50 -8.17 20.95
C ASP A 76 19.40 -6.67 20.62
N LYS A 77 20.53 -6.01 20.36
CA LYS A 77 20.54 -4.64 19.87
C LYS A 77 19.97 -4.56 18.46
N ASP A 78 20.28 -5.50 17.57
CA ASP A 78 19.76 -5.51 16.20
C ASP A 78 18.24 -5.76 16.16
N GLU A 79 17.75 -6.69 17.00
CA GLU A 79 16.30 -6.90 17.19
C GLU A 79 15.62 -5.66 17.79
N LYS A 80 16.25 -5.03 18.78
CA LYS A 80 15.74 -3.81 19.38
C LYS A 80 15.70 -2.67 18.35
N ASP A 81 16.74 -2.50 17.55
CA ASP A 81 16.80 -1.50 16.50
C ASP A 81 15.65 -1.65 15.49
N ILE A 82 15.29 -2.89 15.12
CA ILE A 82 14.13 -3.17 14.26
C ILE A 82 12.82 -2.72 14.96
N SER A 83 12.65 -3.09 16.22
CA SER A 83 11.48 -2.70 17.02
C SER A 83 11.37 -1.18 17.21
N ASP A 84 12.49 -0.52 17.46
CA ASP A 84 12.58 0.93 17.65
C ASP A 84 12.27 1.64 16.32
N GLN A 85 12.76 1.13 15.18
CA GLN A 85 12.43 1.66 13.85
C GLN A 85 10.95 1.50 13.50
N HIS A 86 10.33 0.36 13.85
CA HIS A 86 8.87 0.18 13.73
C HIS A 86 8.11 1.23 14.55
N SER A 87 8.51 1.42 15.80
CA SER A 87 7.90 2.42 16.70
C SER A 87 8.10 3.84 16.18
N PHE A 88 9.27 4.13 15.61
CA PHE A 88 9.57 5.40 14.97
C PHE A 88 8.66 5.64 13.75
N ILE A 89 8.54 4.68 12.84
CA ILE A 89 7.62 4.77 11.70
C ILE A 89 6.18 5.02 12.18
N GLN A 90 5.73 4.31 13.21
CA GLN A 90 4.39 4.52 13.77
C GLN A 90 4.23 5.94 14.33
N SER A 91 5.23 6.45 15.05
CA SER A 91 5.22 7.83 15.55
C SER A 91 5.16 8.85 14.42
N LEU A 92 5.85 8.60 13.30
CA LEU A 92 5.80 9.46 12.12
C LEU A 92 4.40 9.45 11.48
N ILE A 93 3.74 8.30 11.42
CA ILE A 93 2.36 8.15 10.93
C ILE A 93 1.38 8.89 11.86
N ASP A 94 1.53 8.74 13.17
CA ASP A 94 0.66 9.40 14.15
C ASP A 94 0.83 10.92 14.11
N ASN A 95 2.08 11.41 14.01
CA ASN A 95 2.38 12.83 13.86
C ASN A 95 1.76 13.40 12.57
N LYS A 96 1.79 12.63 11.47
CA LYS A 96 1.18 13.02 10.19
C LYS A 96 -0.31 13.34 10.36
N ALA A 97 -1.03 12.59 11.19
CA ALA A 97 -2.46 12.77 11.42
C ALA A 97 -2.82 14.13 12.05
N GLY A 98 -1.86 14.85 12.65
CA GLY A 98 -2.08 16.20 13.20
C GLY A 98 -1.76 17.35 12.23
N LEU A 99 -1.18 17.07 11.07
CA LEU A 99 -0.75 18.08 10.09
C LEU A 99 -1.92 18.51 9.20
N TYR A 100 -1.93 19.76 8.74
CA TYR A 100 -3.01 20.26 7.87
C TYR A 100 -2.50 20.92 6.58
N LEU A 101 -1.21 21.25 6.51
CA LEU A 101 -0.56 21.76 5.30
C LEU A 101 -0.04 20.58 4.47
N GLN A 102 -0.38 20.55 3.18
CA GLN A 102 0.04 19.51 2.25
C GLN A 102 1.57 19.40 2.15
N SER A 103 2.29 20.51 2.18
CA SER A 103 3.76 20.55 2.17
C SER A 103 4.39 19.90 3.41
N GLN A 104 3.73 19.99 4.57
CA GLN A 104 4.15 19.32 5.79
C GLN A 104 3.84 17.82 5.72
N ILE A 105 2.67 17.46 5.19
CA ILE A 105 2.25 16.08 4.96
C ILE A 105 3.22 15.38 3.99
N ASP A 106 3.56 16.04 2.88
CA ASP A 106 4.48 15.50 1.86
C ASP A 106 5.89 15.30 2.43
N LYS A 107 6.42 16.26 3.22
CA LYS A 107 7.69 16.09 3.95
C LYS A 107 7.64 14.92 4.93
N GLN A 108 6.53 14.76 5.64
CA GLN A 108 6.35 13.66 6.58
C GLN A 108 6.32 12.31 5.85
N ASP A 109 5.71 12.24 4.66
CA ASP A 109 5.72 11.05 3.81
C ASP A 109 7.12 10.67 3.33
N GLU A 110 7.94 11.65 2.94
CA GLU A 110 9.35 11.38 2.59
C GLU A 110 10.12 10.77 3.76
N LEU A 111 9.87 11.25 5.00
CA LEU A 111 10.50 10.68 6.19
C LEU A 111 10.02 9.25 6.46
N ILE A 112 8.72 9.00 6.34
CA ILE A 112 8.14 7.65 6.49
C ILE A 112 8.72 6.70 5.45
N HIS A 113 8.87 7.16 4.20
CA HIS A 113 9.44 6.36 3.12
C HIS A 113 10.88 5.95 3.44
N LYS A 114 11.74 6.91 3.78
CA LYS A 114 13.15 6.64 4.13
C LYS A 114 13.25 5.69 5.32
N ALA A 115 12.47 5.92 6.38
CA ALA A 115 12.48 5.06 7.55
C ALA A 115 12.05 3.61 7.23
N ARG A 116 11.10 3.43 6.30
CA ARG A 116 10.68 2.12 5.79
C ARG A 116 11.76 1.45 4.93
N GLU A 117 12.48 2.21 4.11
CA GLU A 117 13.61 1.67 3.33
C GLU A 117 14.71 1.14 4.26
N GLU A 118 15.09 1.93 5.28
CA GLU A 118 16.07 1.51 6.30
C GLU A 118 15.63 0.24 7.05
N LEU A 119 14.34 0.15 7.40
CA LEU A 119 13.77 -1.03 8.03
C LEU A 119 13.82 -2.25 7.10
N ASP A 120 13.46 -2.09 5.83
CA ASP A 120 13.47 -3.18 4.84
C ASP A 120 14.89 -3.72 4.61
N GLU A 121 15.90 -2.85 4.60
CA GLU A 121 17.31 -3.26 4.56
C GLU A 121 17.69 -4.12 5.78
N LYS A 122 17.32 -3.71 7.00
CA LYS A 122 17.57 -4.52 8.21
C LYS A 122 16.84 -5.87 8.17
N LEU A 123 15.59 -5.89 7.72
CA LEU A 123 14.81 -7.12 7.59
C LEU A 123 15.34 -8.07 6.51
N LYS A 124 15.95 -7.53 5.44
CA LYS A 124 16.67 -8.33 4.43
C LYS A 124 17.90 -9.01 5.01
N ILE A 125 18.71 -8.27 5.77
CA ILE A 125 19.88 -8.83 6.46
C ILE A 125 19.44 -9.94 7.43
N ARG A 126 18.43 -9.64 8.27
CA ARG A 126 17.86 -10.61 9.22
C ARG A 126 17.40 -11.89 8.53
N ARG A 127 16.61 -11.79 7.44
CA ARG A 127 16.20 -12.96 6.65
C ARG A 127 17.37 -13.73 6.06
N GLY A 128 18.40 -13.03 5.58
CA GLY A 128 19.62 -13.66 5.06
C GLY A 128 20.35 -14.50 6.10
N LEU A 129 20.41 -14.04 7.35
CA LEU A 129 21.04 -14.75 8.46
C LEU A 129 20.22 -15.95 8.95
N LEU A 130 18.89 -15.83 8.97
CA LEU A 130 18.00 -16.92 9.37
C LEU A 130 18.11 -18.14 8.46
N GLY A 131 18.32 -17.92 7.16
CA GLY A 131 18.45 -19.00 6.19
C GLY A 131 17.20 -19.89 6.12
N ASN A 132 17.40 -21.20 6.00
CA ASN A 132 16.30 -22.16 5.85
C ASN A 132 15.79 -22.63 7.22
N THR A 133 14.69 -22.05 7.66
CA THR A 133 13.98 -22.46 8.89
C THR A 133 12.77 -23.33 8.57
N CYS A 134 12.13 -23.89 9.61
CA CYS A 134 10.84 -24.58 9.46
C CYS A 134 9.77 -23.69 8.81
N GLU A 135 9.72 -22.43 9.20
CA GLU A 135 8.78 -21.42 8.70
C GLU A 135 9.04 -21.11 7.23
N ASP A 136 10.31 -20.87 6.86
CA ASP A 136 10.70 -20.63 5.45
C ASP A 136 10.40 -21.85 4.56
N TYR A 137 10.68 -23.06 5.05
CA TYR A 137 10.33 -24.29 4.35
C TYR A 137 8.82 -24.41 4.13
N ALA A 138 8.02 -24.21 5.19
CA ALA A 138 6.57 -24.30 5.10
C ALA A 138 5.99 -23.25 4.14
N GLU A 139 6.52 -22.02 4.15
CA GLU A 139 6.07 -20.95 3.26
C GLU A 139 6.39 -21.25 1.79
N LYS A 140 7.61 -21.73 1.48
CA LYS A 140 7.96 -22.20 0.13
C LYS A 140 7.00 -23.28 -0.37
N ARG A 141 6.65 -24.23 0.49
CA ARG A 141 5.68 -25.29 0.15
C ARG A 141 4.26 -24.75 -0.08
N CYS A 142 3.85 -23.70 0.63
CA CYS A 142 2.58 -23.03 0.38
C CYS A 142 2.55 -22.32 -0.97
N ILE A 143 3.67 -21.71 -1.38
CA ILE A 143 3.81 -21.09 -2.71
C ILE A 143 3.67 -22.17 -3.79
N ASP A 144 4.35 -23.30 -3.65
CA ASP A 144 4.22 -24.44 -4.57
C ASP A 144 2.74 -24.88 -4.68
N LEU A 145 2.08 -25.09 -3.54
CA LEU A 145 0.68 -25.53 -3.51
C LEU A 145 -0.27 -24.49 -4.10
N TYR A 146 -0.01 -23.19 -3.87
CA TYR A 146 -0.78 -22.11 -4.48
C TYR A 146 -0.71 -22.21 -6.00
N ILE A 147 0.49 -22.38 -6.56
CA ILE A 147 0.69 -22.48 -8.01
C ILE A 147 -0.05 -23.71 -8.56
N ILE A 148 0.15 -24.87 -7.95
CA ILE A 148 -0.50 -26.13 -8.34
C ILE A 148 -2.03 -25.98 -8.34
N LYS A 149 -2.60 -25.34 -7.31
CA LYS A 149 -4.06 -25.17 -7.19
C LYS A 149 -4.64 -24.08 -8.08
N SER A 150 -3.82 -23.15 -8.60
CA SER A 150 -4.31 -21.97 -9.32
C SER A 150 -4.05 -21.98 -10.82
N PHE A 151 -3.11 -22.77 -11.35
CA PHE A 151 -2.73 -22.71 -12.77
C PHE A 151 -3.48 -23.76 -13.60
N TYR A 152 -4.24 -23.31 -14.60
CA TYR A 152 -5.03 -24.18 -15.49
C TYR A 152 -4.82 -23.84 -16.97
N TYR A 153 -4.94 -24.83 -17.86
CA TYR A 153 -4.95 -24.60 -19.30
C TYR A 153 -6.31 -24.14 -19.82
N ASP A 154 -7.38 -24.34 -19.04
CA ASP A 154 -8.75 -23.98 -19.39
C ASP A 154 -9.41 -23.04 -18.36
N ILE A 155 -10.48 -22.37 -18.79
CA ILE A 155 -11.20 -21.36 -17.99
C ILE A 155 -12.20 -21.94 -16.99
N LYS A 156 -12.57 -23.22 -17.13
CA LYS A 156 -13.45 -23.92 -16.19
C LYS A 156 -12.69 -24.52 -15.02
N PHE A 157 -11.35 -24.49 -15.08
CA PHE A 157 -10.44 -25.01 -14.06
C PHE A 157 -10.54 -26.54 -13.93
N GLU A 158 -10.59 -27.24 -15.06
CA GLU A 158 -10.71 -28.70 -15.14
C GLU A 158 -9.37 -29.36 -15.54
N ASP A 159 -8.52 -28.64 -16.29
CA ASP A 159 -7.22 -29.09 -16.81
C ASP A 159 -6.08 -28.31 -16.14
N THR A 160 -5.50 -28.90 -15.08
CA THR A 160 -4.41 -28.30 -14.30
C THR A 160 -3.11 -28.25 -15.08
N VAL A 161 -2.36 -27.15 -14.98
CA VAL A 161 -1.02 -27.04 -15.56
C VAL A 161 -0.03 -27.95 -14.84
N PHE A 162 -0.18 -28.06 -13.52
CA PHE A 162 0.69 -28.85 -12.66
C PHE A 162 -0.12 -29.78 -11.77
N THR A 163 0.37 -31.01 -11.66
CA THR A 163 0.12 -31.91 -10.53
C THR A 163 1.27 -31.79 -9.53
N GLN A 164 1.09 -32.29 -8.30
CA GLN A 164 2.18 -32.35 -7.32
C GLN A 164 3.42 -33.04 -7.90
N GLN A 165 3.25 -34.21 -8.51
CA GLN A 165 4.34 -34.97 -9.09
C GLN A 165 5.05 -34.20 -10.22
N SER A 166 4.29 -33.66 -11.18
CA SER A 166 4.89 -32.92 -12.29
C SER A 166 5.58 -31.62 -11.83
N PHE A 167 5.10 -31.02 -10.73
CA PHE A 167 5.71 -29.82 -10.16
C PHE A 167 7.05 -30.15 -9.49
N ASP A 168 7.11 -31.24 -8.73
CA ASP A 168 8.34 -31.71 -8.07
C ASP A 168 9.42 -32.15 -9.07
N GLU A 169 9.02 -32.51 -10.30
CA GLU A 169 9.91 -32.88 -11.40
C GLU A 169 10.41 -31.69 -12.25
N LEU A 170 9.95 -30.47 -11.97
CA LEU A 170 10.37 -29.27 -12.72
C LEU A 170 11.88 -29.00 -12.56
N SER A 171 12.52 -28.68 -13.68
CA SER A 171 13.90 -28.18 -13.66
C SER A 171 13.99 -26.80 -13.01
N ASN A 172 15.19 -26.42 -12.56
CA ASN A 172 15.44 -25.08 -12.01
C ASN A 172 15.03 -23.95 -12.97
N THR A 173 15.20 -24.15 -14.28
CA THR A 173 14.80 -23.18 -15.30
C THR A 173 13.28 -23.04 -15.37
N GLU A 174 12.54 -24.15 -15.32
CA GLU A 174 11.08 -24.13 -15.32
C GLU A 174 10.52 -23.54 -14.04
N LEU A 175 11.07 -23.91 -12.88
CA LEU A 175 10.71 -23.30 -11.59
C LEU A 175 10.94 -21.79 -11.61
N SER A 176 12.04 -21.32 -12.21
CA SER A 176 12.28 -19.88 -12.38
C SER A 176 11.17 -19.21 -13.18
N ILE A 177 10.75 -19.79 -14.30
CA ILE A 177 9.67 -19.24 -15.14
C ILE A 177 8.36 -19.18 -14.34
N VAL A 178 8.02 -20.26 -13.64
CA VAL A 178 6.81 -20.34 -12.82
C VAL A 178 6.81 -19.30 -11.71
N ASN A 179 7.93 -19.15 -11.01
CA ASN A 179 8.09 -18.13 -9.96
C ASN A 179 7.97 -16.70 -10.51
N THR A 180 8.46 -16.44 -11.73
CA THR A 180 8.25 -15.16 -12.40
C THR A 180 6.76 -14.89 -12.62
N ILE A 181 6.01 -15.87 -13.16
CA ILE A 181 4.56 -15.73 -13.37
C ILE A 181 3.83 -15.48 -12.04
N TYR A 182 4.17 -16.24 -11.00
CA TYR A 182 3.62 -16.06 -9.66
C TYR A 182 3.87 -14.63 -9.14
N ASN A 183 5.13 -14.18 -9.15
CA ASN A 183 5.50 -12.86 -8.66
C ASN A 183 4.86 -11.72 -9.48
N GLU A 184 4.73 -11.88 -10.80
CA GLU A 184 4.03 -10.92 -11.66
C GLU A 184 2.56 -10.76 -11.27
N ILE A 185 1.88 -11.86 -10.97
CA ILE A 185 0.48 -11.85 -10.52
C ILE A 185 0.40 -11.12 -9.18
N PHE A 186 1.21 -11.51 -8.19
CA PHE A 186 1.22 -10.87 -6.88
C PHE A 186 1.54 -9.37 -6.95
N GLY A 187 2.50 -8.96 -7.78
CA GLY A 187 2.82 -7.54 -7.99
C GLY A 187 1.71 -6.77 -8.73
N THR A 188 1.10 -7.38 -9.75
CA THR A 188 0.01 -6.79 -10.53
C THR A 188 -1.22 -6.53 -9.66
N TYR A 189 -1.63 -7.52 -8.86
CA TYR A 189 -2.81 -7.43 -7.99
C TYR A 189 -2.45 -6.96 -6.57
N SER A 190 -1.62 -5.93 -6.49
CA SER A 190 -1.26 -5.24 -5.24
C SER A 190 -2.34 -4.25 -4.82
N ASP A 191 -2.39 -3.96 -3.52
CA ASP A 191 -3.36 -3.03 -2.94
C ASP A 191 -3.29 -1.63 -3.56
N LEU A 192 -2.07 -1.15 -3.84
CA LEU A 192 -1.87 0.14 -4.51
C LEU A 192 -2.51 0.17 -5.90
N ASN A 193 -2.38 -0.92 -6.68
CA ASN A 193 -3.00 -1.00 -8.00
C ASN A 193 -4.52 -1.05 -7.92
N PHE A 194 -5.09 -1.77 -6.95
CA PHE A 194 -6.54 -1.73 -6.69
C PHE A 194 -7.01 -0.33 -6.36
N GLN A 195 -6.32 0.36 -5.45
CA GLN A 195 -6.68 1.70 -5.03
C GLN A 195 -6.61 2.69 -6.20
N LYS A 196 -5.52 2.70 -6.97
CA LYS A 196 -5.38 3.55 -8.16
C LYS A 196 -6.46 3.25 -9.20
N MET A 197 -6.71 1.97 -9.50
CA MET A 197 -7.72 1.54 -10.47
C MET A 197 -9.12 2.04 -10.09
N VAL A 198 -9.52 1.96 -8.82
CA VAL A 198 -10.84 2.39 -8.35
C VAL A 198 -11.05 3.90 -8.54
N LEU A 199 -9.95 4.68 -8.53
CA LEU A 199 -9.99 6.13 -8.75
C LEU A 199 -9.98 6.52 -10.22
N GLU A 200 -9.79 5.59 -11.17
CA GLU A 200 -9.80 5.88 -12.60
C GLU A 200 -11.18 6.32 -13.13
N ASP A 201 -11.21 7.16 -14.16
CA ASP A 201 -12.47 7.71 -14.69
C ASP A 201 -13.41 6.62 -15.23
N PHE A 202 -12.85 5.55 -15.82
CA PHE A 202 -13.65 4.45 -16.34
C PHE A 202 -14.36 3.67 -15.22
N TYR A 203 -13.84 3.73 -13.99
CA TYR A 203 -14.37 2.97 -12.86
C TYR A 203 -15.55 3.67 -12.18
N GLY A 204 -15.67 5.00 -12.34
CA GLY A 204 -16.70 5.82 -11.70
C GLY A 204 -18.13 5.25 -11.77
N PRO A 205 -18.63 4.81 -12.94
CA PRO A 205 -19.96 4.20 -13.04
C PRO A 205 -20.12 2.94 -12.17
N TYR A 206 -19.10 2.08 -12.11
CA TYR A 206 -19.11 0.85 -11.31
C TYR A 206 -19.12 1.16 -9.80
N MET A 207 -18.39 2.18 -9.37
CA MET A 207 -18.39 2.63 -7.98
C MET A 207 -19.80 3.07 -7.55
N GLN A 208 -20.52 3.82 -8.38
CA GLN A 208 -21.87 4.28 -8.04
C GLN A 208 -22.86 3.12 -7.86
N CYS A 209 -22.76 2.09 -8.71
CA CYS A 209 -23.61 0.90 -8.66
C CYS A 209 -23.21 -0.14 -7.58
N CYS A 210 -22.17 0.11 -6.79
CA CYS A 210 -21.67 -0.82 -5.78
C CYS A 210 -22.34 -0.57 -4.42
N ASP A 211 -23.53 -1.14 -4.20
CA ASP A 211 -24.22 -1.08 -2.90
C ASP A 211 -23.99 -2.37 -2.09
N LYS A 212 -24.03 -3.54 -2.74
CA LYS A 212 -23.69 -4.83 -2.15
C LYS A 212 -22.72 -5.61 -3.05
N PRO A 213 -21.93 -6.56 -2.50
CA PRO A 213 -21.04 -7.39 -3.33
C PRO A 213 -21.79 -8.18 -4.41
N LEU A 214 -23.04 -8.56 -4.13
CA LEU A 214 -23.91 -9.26 -5.07
C LEU A 214 -24.19 -8.43 -6.33
N ASP A 215 -24.38 -7.12 -6.19
CA ASP A 215 -24.65 -6.20 -7.31
C ASP A 215 -23.44 -6.10 -8.25
N PHE A 216 -22.24 -6.37 -7.71
CA PHE A 216 -20.99 -6.20 -8.41
C PHE A 216 -20.48 -7.49 -9.08
N PHE A 217 -20.60 -8.64 -8.40
CA PHE A 217 -20.04 -9.91 -8.85
C PHE A 217 -21.08 -11.00 -9.13
N GLY A 218 -22.35 -10.79 -8.79
CA GLY A 218 -23.42 -11.78 -8.95
C GLY A 218 -23.26 -13.02 -8.05
N LYS A 219 -22.41 -12.94 -7.01
CA LYS A 219 -22.13 -14.04 -6.08
C LYS A 219 -22.28 -13.59 -4.61
N PRO A 220 -22.68 -14.49 -3.70
CA PRO A 220 -22.57 -14.26 -2.26
C PRO A 220 -21.12 -13.96 -1.85
N THR A 221 -20.94 -13.13 -0.82
CA THR A 221 -19.62 -12.72 -0.30
C THR A 221 -18.71 -13.91 0.02
N THR A 222 -19.27 -15.01 0.51
CA THR A 222 -18.54 -16.23 0.87
C THR A 222 -17.97 -17.00 -0.33
N LEU A 223 -18.43 -16.69 -1.55
CA LEU A 223 -17.96 -17.30 -2.79
C LEU A 223 -17.05 -16.37 -3.61
N LEU A 224 -16.71 -15.20 -3.05
CA LEU A 224 -15.81 -14.26 -3.70
C LEU A 224 -14.36 -14.66 -3.47
N THR A 225 -13.54 -14.38 -4.48
CA THR A 225 -12.08 -14.53 -4.37
C THR A 225 -11.52 -13.40 -3.50
N HIS A 226 -10.31 -13.57 -2.96
CA HIS A 226 -9.72 -12.53 -2.11
C HIS A 226 -9.55 -11.21 -2.87
N TYR A 227 -9.19 -11.27 -4.16
CA TYR A 227 -9.06 -10.07 -5.01
C TYR A 227 -10.41 -9.39 -5.27
N GLN A 228 -11.50 -10.15 -5.40
CA GLN A 228 -12.84 -9.58 -5.51
C GLN A 228 -13.26 -8.85 -4.23
N LEU A 229 -12.96 -9.45 -3.06
CA LEU A 229 -13.20 -8.82 -1.76
C LEU A 229 -12.36 -7.56 -1.54
N ARG A 230 -11.09 -7.55 -1.99
CA ARG A 230 -10.24 -6.35 -1.95
C ARG A 230 -10.79 -5.24 -2.83
N LEU A 231 -11.13 -5.55 -4.07
CA LEU A 231 -11.74 -4.57 -4.99
C LEU A 231 -13.01 -3.97 -4.39
N TYR A 232 -13.90 -4.80 -3.85
CA TYR A 232 -15.10 -4.35 -3.18
C TYR A 232 -14.78 -3.43 -2.00
N SER A 233 -13.86 -3.84 -1.13
CA SER A 233 -13.44 -3.06 0.05
C SER A 233 -12.93 -1.67 -0.33
N TYR A 234 -12.05 -1.57 -1.32
CA TYR A 234 -11.55 -0.26 -1.79
C TYR A 234 -12.63 0.56 -2.48
N THR A 235 -13.53 -0.09 -3.23
CA THR A 235 -14.67 0.59 -3.86
C THR A 235 -15.57 1.26 -2.82
N VAL A 236 -15.96 0.51 -1.77
CA VAL A 236 -16.78 1.03 -0.68
C VAL A 236 -16.05 2.12 0.09
N MET A 237 -14.75 1.92 0.39
CA MET A 237 -13.93 2.91 1.07
C MET A 237 -13.91 4.25 0.32
N PHE A 238 -13.54 4.25 -0.98
CA PHE A 238 -13.48 5.49 -1.75
C PHE A 238 -14.86 6.07 -2.05
N LYS A 239 -15.89 5.24 -2.27
CA LYS A 239 -17.28 5.71 -2.38
C LYS A 239 -17.69 6.48 -1.13
N ASN A 240 -17.38 5.98 0.06
CA ASN A 240 -17.67 6.65 1.32
C ASN A 240 -16.88 7.96 1.49
N ILE A 241 -15.62 8.00 1.07
CA ILE A 241 -14.82 9.24 1.07
C ILE A 241 -15.45 10.29 0.17
N PHE A 242 -15.81 9.94 -1.07
CA PHE A 242 -16.45 10.86 -2.02
C PHE A 242 -17.86 11.28 -1.60
N ASN A 243 -18.58 10.43 -0.87
CA ASN A 243 -19.92 10.71 -0.37
C ASN A 243 -19.92 11.35 1.03
N SER A 244 -18.76 11.73 1.57
CA SER A 244 -18.65 12.36 2.90
C SER A 244 -19.36 13.73 3.02
N GLY A 245 -19.69 14.36 1.89
CA GLY A 245 -20.27 15.70 1.84
C GLY A 245 -19.26 16.83 2.04
N GLU A 246 -17.98 16.49 2.24
CA GLU A 246 -16.90 17.46 2.37
C GLU A 246 -16.23 17.75 1.01
N GLU A 247 -15.78 18.99 0.82
CA GLU A 247 -15.14 19.40 -0.42
C GLU A 247 -13.71 18.84 -0.52
N ILE A 248 -13.54 17.86 -1.41
CA ILE A 248 -12.24 17.24 -1.67
C ILE A 248 -11.47 18.06 -2.72
N PRO A 249 -10.24 18.54 -2.40
CA PRO A 249 -9.40 19.27 -3.33
C PRO A 249 -9.13 18.49 -4.62
N PHE A 250 -9.25 19.14 -5.77
CA PHE A 250 -9.14 18.48 -7.07
C PHE A 250 -7.82 17.72 -7.26
N LYS A 251 -6.71 18.30 -6.80
CA LYS A 251 -5.34 17.75 -6.96
C LYS A 251 -5.14 16.40 -6.27
N ILE A 252 -5.90 16.09 -5.22
CA ILE A 252 -5.75 14.83 -4.47
C ILE A 252 -6.72 13.75 -4.93
N ARG A 253 -7.74 14.05 -5.74
CA ARG A 253 -8.82 13.11 -6.10
C ARG A 253 -8.38 11.83 -6.82
N LYS A 254 -7.17 11.80 -7.35
CA LYS A 254 -6.58 10.64 -8.05
C LYS A 254 -5.40 10.03 -7.31
N ASP A 255 -5.10 10.51 -6.11
CA ASP A 255 -4.04 10.00 -5.27
C ASP A 255 -4.66 9.22 -4.09
N PRO A 256 -4.56 7.86 -4.09
CA PRO A 256 -5.10 7.04 -3.02
C PRO A 256 -4.63 7.43 -1.64
N GLN A 257 -3.33 7.69 -1.50
CA GLN A 257 -2.72 7.92 -0.20
C GLN A 257 -3.19 9.27 0.33
N LYS A 258 -3.11 10.32 -0.50
CA LYS A 258 -3.59 11.65 -0.11
C LYS A 258 -5.09 11.67 0.20
N LEU A 259 -5.92 10.89 -0.52
CA LEU A 259 -7.34 10.75 -0.19
C LEU A 259 -7.58 10.05 1.15
N MET A 260 -6.87 8.95 1.42
CA MET A 260 -6.99 8.24 2.68
C MET A 260 -6.52 9.10 3.85
N ASP A 261 -5.41 9.83 3.70
CA ASP A 261 -4.90 10.74 4.71
C ASP A 261 -5.82 11.91 4.93
N TRP A 262 -6.32 12.50 3.84
CA TRP A 262 -7.34 13.53 3.89
C TRP A 262 -8.54 13.02 4.69
N ALA A 263 -9.09 11.83 4.39
CA ALA A 263 -10.26 11.27 5.06
C ALA A 263 -10.02 10.97 6.54
N ARG A 264 -8.84 10.45 6.90
CA ARG A 264 -8.44 10.09 8.27
C ARG A 264 -8.15 11.29 9.16
N ASN A 265 -8.06 12.49 8.61
CA ASN A 265 -7.65 13.69 9.34
C ASN A 265 -8.76 14.76 9.46
N PRO A 266 -9.89 14.48 10.14
CA PRO A 266 -10.95 15.47 10.31
C PRO A 266 -10.50 16.68 11.13
N LYS A 267 -9.63 16.48 12.13
CA LYS A 267 -9.12 17.56 13.00
C LYS A 267 -8.21 18.52 12.24
N GLY A 268 -7.33 18.02 11.38
CA GLY A 268 -6.51 18.84 10.51
C GLY A 268 -7.35 19.63 9.52
N ARG A 269 -8.43 19.04 8.98
CA ARG A 269 -9.39 19.74 8.12
C ARG A 269 -10.16 20.83 8.87
N GLU A 270 -10.61 20.55 10.09
CA GLU A 270 -11.27 21.55 10.96
C GLU A 270 -10.32 22.70 11.29
N LYS A 271 -9.08 22.40 11.71
CA LYS A 271 -8.05 23.41 11.96
C LYS A 271 -7.73 24.23 10.73
N ALA A 272 -7.65 23.60 9.55
CA ALA A 272 -7.49 24.31 8.29
C ALA A 272 -8.66 25.27 8.02
N ARG A 273 -9.91 24.84 8.26
CA ARG A 273 -11.10 25.70 8.14
C ARG A 273 -11.06 26.86 9.13
N GLU A 274 -10.76 26.63 10.40
CA GLU A 274 -10.61 27.69 11.40
C GLU A 274 -9.55 28.72 10.99
N VAL A 275 -8.43 28.26 10.46
CA VAL A 275 -7.35 29.13 9.97
C VAL A 275 -7.82 29.94 8.76
N MET A 276 -8.57 29.35 7.84
CA MET A 276 -9.14 30.05 6.68
C MET A 276 -10.17 31.11 7.09
N GLU A 277 -11.08 30.78 8.00
CA GLU A 277 -12.08 31.72 8.53
C GLU A 277 -11.40 32.92 9.21
N LYS A 278 -10.39 32.66 10.06
CA LYS A 278 -9.64 33.71 10.75
C LYS A 278 -8.78 34.56 9.79
N SER A 279 -8.30 33.98 8.70
CA SER A 279 -7.47 34.69 7.72
C SER A 279 -8.27 35.69 6.86
N GLY A 280 -9.59 35.50 6.74
CA GLY A 280 -10.48 36.46 6.06
C GLY A 280 -10.68 37.78 6.80
N GLU A 281 -10.44 37.81 8.13
CA GLU A 281 -10.59 39.01 8.97
C GLU A 281 -9.26 39.71 9.30
N GLY A 282 -8.12 39.11 8.92
CA GLY A 282 -6.78 39.66 9.12
C GLY A 282 -5.75 38.56 8.91
N GLY A 283 -4.98 38.65 7.81
CA GLY A 283 -4.15 37.59 7.20
C GLY A 283 -3.01 36.98 8.01
N ALA A 284 -3.12 36.89 9.35
CA ALA A 284 -2.11 36.34 10.25
C ALA A 284 -2.15 34.80 10.40
N GLY A 285 -3.14 34.11 9.81
CA GLY A 285 -3.38 32.67 10.06
C GLY A 285 -2.52 31.68 9.28
N LEU A 286 -1.92 32.08 8.15
CA LEU A 286 -1.28 31.16 7.18
C LEU A 286 0.25 31.24 7.18
N PHE A 287 0.83 31.47 8.36
CA PHE A 287 2.28 31.60 8.53
C PHE A 287 2.99 30.28 8.20
N GLY A 288 3.79 30.27 7.13
CA GLY A 288 4.56 29.09 6.69
C GLY A 288 3.86 28.16 5.67
N ALA A 289 2.66 28.52 5.20
CA ALA A 289 1.98 27.79 4.12
C ALA A 289 2.63 28.08 2.74
N THR A 290 2.86 27.05 1.94
CA THR A 290 3.28 27.19 0.55
C THR A 290 2.12 27.61 -0.35
N LYS A 291 2.40 28.07 -1.57
CA LYS A 291 1.35 28.37 -2.56
C LYS A 291 0.47 27.13 -2.84
N GLU A 292 1.09 25.95 -2.88
CA GLU A 292 0.40 24.68 -3.07
C GLU A 292 -0.50 24.35 -1.88
N ASP A 293 -0.09 24.71 -0.65
CA ASP A 293 -0.94 24.58 0.53
C ASP A 293 -2.18 25.47 0.43
N LEU A 294 -2.02 26.74 0.04
CA LEU A 294 -3.12 27.69 -0.13
C LEU A 294 -4.12 27.20 -1.20
N GLU A 295 -3.61 26.73 -2.33
CA GLU A 295 -4.44 26.14 -3.39
C GLU A 295 -5.11 24.82 -2.94
N SER A 296 -4.44 23.99 -2.14
CA SER A 296 -5.02 22.76 -1.58
C SER A 296 -6.14 23.05 -0.58
N LEU A 297 -6.09 24.22 0.06
CA LEU A 297 -7.10 24.73 0.97
C LEU A 297 -8.22 25.49 0.25
N GLY A 298 -8.16 25.66 -1.07
CA GLY A 298 -9.19 26.35 -1.84
C GLY A 298 -9.11 27.88 -1.76
N ILE A 299 -7.99 28.44 -1.30
CA ILE A 299 -7.74 29.89 -1.32
C ILE A 299 -7.23 30.26 -2.72
N GLU A 300 -7.99 31.08 -3.45
CA GLU A 300 -7.53 31.62 -4.73
C GLU A 300 -6.32 32.53 -4.51
N THR A 301 -5.18 32.19 -5.12
CA THR A 301 -3.92 32.95 -5.00
C THR A 301 -3.94 34.26 -5.82
N GLN A 302 -5.11 34.77 -6.22
CA GLN A 302 -5.22 36.06 -6.88
C GLN A 302 -5.32 37.16 -5.82
N GLY A 303 -4.17 37.61 -5.33
CA GLY A 303 -4.05 38.87 -4.58
C GLY A 303 -3.57 38.78 -3.12
N ALA A 304 -3.49 37.59 -2.52
CA ALA A 304 -2.85 37.43 -1.22
C ALA A 304 -1.32 37.34 -1.40
N GLY A 305 -0.60 38.39 -1.00
CA GLY A 305 0.86 38.46 -1.12
C GLY A 305 1.57 37.32 -0.39
N THR A 306 2.02 36.32 -1.14
CA THR A 306 2.84 35.23 -0.62
C THR A 306 4.25 35.76 -0.39
N VAL A 307 4.63 35.99 0.85
CA VAL A 307 6.04 36.12 1.21
C VAL A 307 6.36 35.06 2.27
N SER A 308 7.08 34.01 1.85
CA SER A 308 7.69 33.06 2.78
C SER A 308 8.62 33.82 3.72
N LEU A 309 8.53 33.53 5.02
CA LEU A 309 9.37 34.20 6.02
C LEU A 309 10.84 33.87 5.87
N GLU A 310 11.17 32.66 5.40
CA GLU A 310 12.54 32.32 5.04
C GLU A 310 13.04 33.16 3.86
N GLU A 311 12.20 33.47 2.88
CA GLU A 311 12.55 34.36 1.77
C GLU A 311 12.66 35.83 2.20
N ALA A 312 11.75 36.30 3.05
CA ALA A 312 11.82 37.64 3.64
C ALA A 312 13.07 37.82 4.52
N ALA A 313 13.36 36.84 5.38
CA ALA A 313 14.55 36.84 6.22
C ALA A 313 15.82 36.78 5.38
N LYS A 314 15.88 35.94 4.33
CA LYS A 314 17.01 35.90 3.39
C LYS A 314 17.24 37.23 2.68
N LYS A 315 16.17 37.89 2.22
CA LYS A 315 16.28 39.23 1.59
C LYS A 315 16.78 40.30 2.56
N LYS A 316 16.62 40.11 3.87
CA LYS A 316 16.99 41.08 4.91
C LYS A 316 18.23 40.71 5.73
N GLY A 317 18.99 39.68 5.33
CA GLY A 317 20.25 39.32 5.98
C GLY A 317 20.14 38.29 7.11
N GLY A 318 19.05 37.53 7.17
CA GLY A 318 18.90 36.34 8.01
C GLY A 318 18.00 36.50 9.24
N THR A 319 17.55 37.71 9.57
CA THR A 319 16.65 37.97 10.71
C THR A 319 15.57 39.00 10.36
N LEU A 320 14.38 38.82 10.91
CA LEU A 320 13.24 39.75 10.79
C LEU A 320 12.91 40.30 12.17
N ASN A 321 12.66 41.60 12.27
CA ASN A 321 12.21 42.22 13.52
C ASN A 321 10.67 42.28 13.61
N MET A 322 10.13 42.71 14.75
CA MET A 322 8.68 42.75 14.97
C MET A 322 7.94 43.70 14.01
N GLU A 323 8.57 44.80 13.60
CA GLU A 323 8.01 45.72 12.59
C GLU A 323 7.97 45.08 11.19
N ASP A 324 8.96 44.25 10.85
CA ASP A 324 9.01 43.52 9.59
C ASP A 324 7.91 42.47 9.52
N LEU A 325 7.67 41.78 10.64
CA LEU A 325 6.58 40.81 10.77
C LEU A 325 5.21 41.50 10.64
N MET A 326 5.02 42.67 11.24
CA MET A 326 3.77 43.46 11.12
C MET A 326 3.53 43.95 9.68
N LYS A 327 4.57 44.35 8.96
CA LYS A 327 4.45 44.74 7.54
C LYS A 327 4.16 43.55 6.63
N LEU A 328 4.77 42.39 6.90
CA LEU A 328 4.52 41.16 6.15
C LEU A 328 3.12 40.59 6.40
N SER A 329 2.55 40.81 7.58
CA SER A 329 1.19 40.40 7.94
C SER A 329 0.10 41.42 7.56
N GLY A 330 0.46 42.50 6.86
CA GLY A 330 -0.48 43.54 6.41
C GLY A 330 -1.08 44.41 7.52
N MET A 331 -0.43 44.50 8.70
CA MET A 331 -0.88 45.29 9.86
C MET A 331 -0.12 46.63 10.00
N GLY A 332 0.38 47.19 8.89
CA GLY A 332 1.19 48.41 8.84
C GLY A 332 0.55 49.55 8.08
#